data_AF-A0A3Q3CYC7-F1
#
_entry.id   AF-A0A3Q3CYC7-F1
#
_cell.length_a   1.000
_cell.length_b   1.000
_cell.length_c   1.000
_cell.angle_alpha   90.00
_cell.angle_beta   90.00
_cell.angle_gamma   90.00
#
_symmetry.space_group_name_H-M   'P 1'
#
loop_
_entity.id
_entity.type
_entity.pdbx_description
1 polymer ?
#
loop_
_entity_poly.entity_id
_entity_poly.type
_entity_poly.pdbx_seq_one_letter_code
_entity_poly.pdbx_strand_id
1 'polypeptide(L)'
;MAGTTGVCGPAAQLYCSKRPVTWSTARGFPLGAYNASPVSFVREQLSDLTNSDPPSNNISIANNFGSKKFPQAIIIGVKKGGTRALLEFLRIHPDVRAVGAEPHFFDRFYEKGLEWYRNLMPRTLEGQITMEKTPSYFITKEAPRRVFSMSRHTRLIVVVRDPVTRAVSDYTQTLSKSPGLPSFQNLAFRNATTGLIDTSWSAVRIGIYAKHLENWLRYFPMSRFLFVSGERLVTDPAGEMGRVQDFLGLKRVVTDKHFYFNQTKGFPCLKKPEGSSRPRCLGKSKGRPHPQIPSEVLLRLRDFYRPFNLKFYQMTGHDFGWDQMATHQSS
;
A
#
# COMPACT_ATOMS: atom_id res chain seq x y z
N MET A 1 -51.47 -27.05 58.75
CA MET A 1 -50.76 -25.95 59.43
C MET A 1 -50.14 -25.11 58.31
N ALA A 2 -50.62 -23.90 57.99
CA ALA A 2 -50.62 -22.67 58.80
C ALA A 2 -49.18 -22.13 59.01
N GLY A 3 -48.81 -20.93 58.52
CA GLY A 3 -49.65 -19.93 57.82
C GLY A 3 -48.89 -18.84 57.03
N THR A 4 -49.63 -17.79 56.64
CA THR A 4 -49.24 -16.58 55.87
C THR A 4 -48.38 -15.60 56.69
N THR A 5 -47.67 -14.59 56.15
CA THR A 5 -48.01 -13.45 55.25
C THR A 5 -46.83 -13.11 54.28
N GLY A 6 -46.84 -12.21 53.28
CA GLY A 6 -47.61 -11.00 52.90
C GLY A 6 -46.68 -9.75 52.94
N VAL A 7 -46.66 -8.74 52.04
CA VAL A 7 -47.59 -8.26 50.98
C VAL A 7 -46.80 -7.53 49.82
N CYS A 8 -47.47 -7.22 48.70
CA CYS A 8 -47.07 -6.47 47.48
C CYS A 8 -46.54 -5.01 47.72
N GLY A 9 -46.16 -4.16 46.74
CA GLY A 9 -46.23 -4.08 45.25
C GLY A 9 -45.72 -2.67 44.81
N PRO A 10 -46.02 -2.05 43.63
CA PRO A 10 -46.64 -2.48 42.34
C PRO A 10 -45.59 -2.65 41.19
N ALA A 11 -45.79 -3.30 40.03
CA ALA A 11 -46.74 -3.15 38.89
C ALA A 11 -46.61 -1.80 38.12
N ALA A 12 -46.71 -1.70 36.78
CA ALA A 12 -47.03 -2.63 35.67
C ALA A 12 -46.11 -2.32 34.44
N GLN A 13 -45.79 -3.16 33.45
CA GLN A 13 -46.48 -4.23 32.70
C GLN A 13 -47.47 -3.75 31.61
N LEU A 14 -47.16 -4.08 30.34
CA LEU A 14 -48.14 -4.34 29.27
C LEU A 14 -47.50 -5.18 28.14
N TYR A 15 -48.31 -5.97 27.44
CA TYR A 15 -47.89 -7.06 26.52
C TYR A 15 -49.01 -7.32 25.48
N CYS A 16 -48.75 -8.21 24.50
CA CYS A 16 -49.66 -8.78 23.46
C CYS A 16 -49.56 -8.18 22.03
N SER A 17 -49.75 -8.95 20.96
CA SER A 17 -49.66 -10.43 20.81
C SER A 17 -49.54 -10.90 19.34
N LYS A 18 -49.10 -12.18 19.15
CA LYS A 18 -49.62 -13.27 18.26
C LYS A 18 -50.36 -12.87 16.95
N ARG A 19 -50.22 -13.54 15.77
CA ARG A 19 -49.68 -14.89 15.39
C ARG A 19 -49.43 -14.94 13.84
N PRO A 20 -49.01 -16.07 13.21
CA PRO A 20 -48.45 -16.13 11.83
C PRO A 20 -49.38 -16.66 10.72
N VAL A 21 -48.93 -16.57 9.45
CA VAL A 21 -49.37 -17.28 8.21
C VAL A 21 -48.41 -16.83 7.06
N THR A 22 -47.95 -17.57 6.03
CA THR A 22 -47.65 -19.00 5.71
C THR A 22 -46.56 -19.05 4.60
N TRP A 23 -45.96 -20.20 4.27
CA TRP A 23 -45.08 -20.38 3.09
C TRP A 23 -45.86 -20.86 1.85
N SER A 24 -45.54 -20.33 0.66
CA SER A 24 -46.07 -20.77 -0.64
C SER A 24 -44.99 -20.73 -1.73
N THR A 25 -45.03 -21.65 -2.70
CA THR A 25 -44.01 -21.83 -3.75
C THR A 25 -44.46 -21.30 -5.12
N ALA A 26 -43.55 -20.64 -5.88
CA ALA A 26 -43.67 -20.52 -7.34
C ALA A 26 -42.37 -20.11 -8.07
N ARG A 27 -41.90 -20.99 -8.97
CA ARG A 27 -41.44 -20.74 -10.36
C ARG A 27 -40.53 -19.53 -10.69
N GLY A 28 -39.37 -19.85 -11.29
CA GLY A 28 -39.07 -19.41 -12.67
C GLY A 28 -38.06 -18.27 -12.89
N PHE A 29 -36.81 -18.63 -13.21
CA PHE A 29 -35.86 -17.71 -13.87
C PHE A 29 -35.86 -17.94 -15.39
N PRO A 30 -36.12 -16.91 -16.21
CA PRO A 30 -35.73 -16.90 -17.63
C PRO A 30 -34.30 -16.34 -17.80
N LEU A 31 -33.60 -16.81 -18.83
CA LEU A 31 -32.35 -16.21 -19.30
C LEU A 31 -32.65 -14.94 -20.12
N GLY A 32 -31.84 -13.89 -19.93
CA GLY A 32 -31.94 -12.65 -20.71
C GLY A 32 -30.60 -11.91 -20.76
N ALA A 33 -29.99 -11.83 -21.94
CA ALA A 33 -28.74 -11.12 -22.16
C ALA A 33 -29.03 -9.70 -22.69
N TYR A 34 -28.33 -8.70 -22.13
CA TYR A 34 -28.35 -7.34 -22.66
C TYR A 34 -26.95 -6.74 -22.74
N ASN A 35 -26.51 -6.44 -23.96
CA ASN A 35 -25.40 -5.53 -24.22
C ASN A 35 -25.87 -4.09 -24.00
N ALA A 36 -25.06 -3.27 -23.35
CA ALA A 36 -25.21 -1.81 -23.34
C ALA A 36 -23.81 -1.16 -23.36
N SER A 37 -23.56 -0.29 -24.36
CA SER A 37 -22.30 0.42 -24.51
C SER A 37 -22.37 1.80 -23.85
N PRO A 38 -21.34 2.26 -23.10
CA PRO A 38 -21.40 3.51 -22.34
C PRO A 38 -21.12 4.74 -23.23
N VAL A 39 -22.07 5.11 -24.10
CA VAL A 39 -21.98 6.28 -24.99
C VAL A 39 -23.27 7.11 -24.93
N SER A 40 -23.66 7.54 -23.72
CA SER A 40 -24.95 8.21 -23.48
C SER A 40 -24.94 9.20 -22.29
N PHE A 41 -23.80 9.84 -22.00
CA PHE A 41 -23.69 10.80 -20.87
C PHE A 41 -22.81 12.04 -21.18
N VAL A 42 -22.78 12.49 -22.44
CA VAL A 42 -21.92 13.63 -22.88
C VAL A 42 -22.65 14.54 -23.89
N ARG A 43 -23.97 14.75 -23.73
CA ARG A 43 -24.74 15.61 -24.66
C ARG A 43 -25.88 16.41 -24.01
N GLU A 44 -25.67 16.93 -22.80
CA GLU A 44 -26.65 17.80 -22.12
C GLU A 44 -25.98 18.88 -21.27
N GLN A 45 -25.06 19.64 -21.88
CA GLN A 45 -24.45 20.85 -21.27
C GLN A 45 -23.78 21.78 -22.31
N LEU A 46 -24.42 21.99 -23.46
CA LEU A 46 -23.92 22.85 -24.55
C LEU A 46 -25.04 23.72 -25.14
N SER A 47 -25.68 24.52 -24.28
CA SER A 47 -26.64 25.56 -24.65
C SER A 47 -26.78 26.57 -23.51
N ASP A 48 -25.88 27.56 -23.45
CA ASP A 48 -26.06 28.89 -22.84
C ASP A 48 -24.74 29.67 -22.91
N LEU A 49 -24.53 30.42 -24.01
CA LEU A 49 -23.37 31.30 -24.20
C LEU A 49 -23.76 32.54 -25.05
N THR A 50 -24.57 33.44 -24.49
CA THR A 50 -24.79 34.79 -25.05
C THR A 50 -24.90 35.84 -23.94
N ASN A 51 -24.08 36.89 -24.03
CA ASN A 51 -24.17 38.20 -23.36
C ASN A 51 -24.12 38.25 -21.81
N SER A 52 -22.95 38.63 -21.27
CA SER A 52 -22.79 39.88 -20.50
C SER A 52 -21.32 40.14 -20.13
N ASP A 53 -20.88 41.39 -20.35
CA ASP A 53 -19.75 42.18 -19.80
C ASP A 53 -18.39 41.56 -19.37
N PRO A 54 -17.27 42.30 -19.55
CA PRO A 54 -15.92 41.77 -19.36
C PRO A 54 -15.54 41.61 -17.87
N PRO A 55 -15.27 40.40 -17.36
CA PRO A 55 -14.71 40.22 -16.03
C PRO A 55 -13.26 40.73 -15.99
N SER A 56 -12.95 41.51 -14.96
CA SER A 56 -11.62 42.04 -14.65
C SER A 56 -10.50 40.99 -14.77
N ASN A 57 -9.30 41.39 -15.22
CA ASN A 57 -8.10 40.56 -15.38
C ASN A 57 -7.49 40.07 -14.04
N ASN A 58 -8.27 39.35 -13.23
CA ASN A 58 -7.74 38.44 -12.23
C ASN A 58 -7.19 37.20 -12.95
N ILE A 59 -6.02 37.36 -13.56
CA ILE A 59 -5.20 36.24 -14.04
C ILE A 59 -4.88 35.40 -12.82
N SER A 60 -5.62 34.31 -12.62
CA SER A 60 -5.25 33.32 -11.62
C SER A 60 -3.83 32.84 -11.95
N ILE A 61 -2.86 33.15 -11.07
CA ILE A 61 -1.46 32.76 -11.25
C ILE A 61 -1.35 31.27 -10.90
N ALA A 62 -1.93 30.43 -11.77
CA ALA A 62 -1.65 29.02 -11.83
C ALA A 62 -0.15 28.89 -12.10
N ASN A 63 0.60 28.44 -11.08
CA ASN A 63 2.06 28.40 -11.09
C ASN A 63 2.59 27.53 -12.24
N ASN A 64 2.81 28.16 -13.40
CA ASN A 64 3.30 27.55 -14.62
C ASN A 64 4.83 27.38 -14.62
N PHE A 65 5.51 27.97 -13.64
CA PHE A 65 6.93 27.79 -13.40
C PHE A 65 7.29 26.30 -13.20
N GLY A 66 8.44 25.90 -13.76
CA GLY A 66 8.90 24.51 -13.73
C GLY A 66 8.27 23.61 -14.80
N SER A 67 8.94 22.50 -15.09
CA SER A 67 8.60 21.55 -16.15
C SER A 67 8.21 20.18 -15.59
N LYS A 68 7.42 19.40 -16.33
CA LYS A 68 7.12 18.00 -15.96
C LYS A 68 8.27 17.10 -16.39
N LYS A 69 9.22 16.83 -15.49
CA LYS A 69 10.35 15.90 -15.73
C LYS A 69 9.91 14.44 -15.49
N PHE A 70 10.50 13.48 -16.20
CA PHE A 70 10.34 12.04 -15.87
C PHE A 70 10.92 11.75 -14.47
N PRO A 71 10.41 10.74 -13.74
CA PRO A 71 10.87 10.44 -12.40
C PRO A 71 12.33 9.91 -12.41
N GLN A 72 13.23 10.69 -11.82
CA GLN A 72 14.64 10.29 -11.65
C GLN A 72 14.78 9.19 -10.57
N ALA A 73 13.78 9.04 -9.69
CA ALA A 73 13.71 7.94 -8.73
C ALA A 73 12.28 7.36 -8.58
N ILE A 74 12.18 6.03 -8.45
CA ILE A 74 10.90 5.31 -8.36
C ILE A 74 10.91 4.36 -7.16
N ILE A 75 9.87 4.40 -6.32
CA ILE A 75 9.63 3.40 -5.28
C ILE A 75 8.86 2.22 -5.90
N ILE A 76 9.61 1.24 -6.43
CA ILE A 76 9.08 0.10 -7.21
C ILE A 76 8.41 -0.98 -6.36
N GLY A 77 8.67 -1.02 -5.04
CA GLY A 77 8.20 -2.10 -4.18
C GLY A 77 8.52 -1.92 -2.70
N VAL A 78 8.16 -2.89 -1.84
CA VAL A 78 7.25 -4.01 -2.15
C VAL A 78 5.83 -3.70 -1.69
N LYS A 79 4.83 -4.34 -2.31
CA LYS A 79 3.44 -4.30 -1.84
C LYS A 79 3.40 -4.71 -0.35
N LYS A 80 2.84 -3.83 0.49
CA LYS A 80 2.78 -3.91 1.97
C LYS A 80 4.08 -3.63 2.75
N GLY A 81 5.23 -3.42 2.12
CA GLY A 81 6.50 -3.17 2.84
C GLY A 81 6.53 -1.86 3.61
N GLY A 82 6.07 -0.76 2.97
CA GLY A 82 6.00 0.55 3.63
C GLY A 82 5.90 1.75 2.67
N THR A 83 5.96 1.51 1.35
CA THR A 83 6.05 2.51 0.25
C THR A 83 5.24 3.80 0.40
N ARG A 84 4.00 3.77 0.92
CA ARG A 84 3.22 5.01 1.17
C ARG A 84 3.82 5.84 2.31
N ALA A 85 4.25 5.22 3.41
CA ALA A 85 4.90 5.95 4.51
C ALA A 85 6.15 6.67 4.00
N LEU A 86 7.04 5.94 3.32
CA LEU A 86 8.26 6.51 2.76
C LEU A 86 7.97 7.69 1.80
N LEU A 87 6.97 7.57 0.93
CA LEU A 87 6.65 8.66 0.01
C LEU A 87 6.07 9.89 0.72
N GLU A 88 5.18 9.74 1.71
CA GLU A 88 4.68 10.89 2.47
C GLU A 88 5.80 11.54 3.32
N PHE A 89 6.78 10.75 3.79
CA PHE A 89 7.93 11.24 4.55
C PHE A 89 8.93 12.01 3.65
N LEU A 90 9.21 11.48 2.45
CA LEU A 90 10.05 12.13 1.45
C LEU A 90 9.48 13.48 0.97
N ARG A 91 8.15 13.59 0.85
CA ARG A 91 7.45 14.82 0.40
C ARG A 91 7.60 16.02 1.34
N ILE A 92 8.19 15.84 2.53
CA ILE A 92 8.57 16.93 3.43
C ILE A 92 9.82 17.67 2.90
N HIS A 93 10.69 16.97 2.15
CA HIS A 93 11.89 17.56 1.59
C HIS A 93 11.54 18.57 0.48
N PRO A 94 12.04 19.82 0.52
CA PRO A 94 11.66 20.87 -0.43
C PRO A 94 11.95 20.49 -1.89
N ASP A 95 13.02 19.73 -2.11
CA ASP A 95 13.46 19.31 -3.44
C ASP A 95 12.82 17.99 -3.92
N VAL A 96 11.74 17.52 -3.28
CA VAL A 96 10.99 16.32 -3.72
C VAL A 96 9.58 16.69 -4.18
N ARG A 97 9.29 16.41 -5.45
CA ARG A 97 7.93 16.47 -6.01
C ARG A 97 7.48 15.07 -6.40
N ALA A 98 6.30 14.65 -5.95
CA ALA A 98 5.84 13.27 -6.16
C ALA A 98 4.38 13.14 -6.61
N VAL A 99 4.12 12.17 -7.48
CA VAL A 99 2.76 11.78 -7.87
C VAL A 99 2.01 11.23 -6.63
N GLY A 100 0.80 11.74 -6.38
CA GLY A 100 0.01 11.34 -5.21
C GLY A 100 -0.60 9.93 -5.33
N ALA A 101 -1.01 9.54 -6.53
CA ALA A 101 -1.56 8.23 -6.88
C ALA A 101 -0.45 7.17 -7.06
N GLU A 102 -0.81 5.98 -7.54
CA GLU A 102 0.13 4.94 -8.01
C GLU A 102 -0.06 4.87 -9.54
N PRO A 103 0.87 5.39 -10.37
CA PRO A 103 0.65 5.57 -11.81
C PRO A 103 0.29 4.30 -12.58
N HIS A 104 0.77 3.14 -12.15
CA HIS A 104 0.55 1.86 -12.84
C HIS A 104 0.96 1.86 -14.34
N PHE A 105 1.96 2.66 -14.70
CA PHE A 105 2.40 2.79 -16.07
C PHE A 105 3.18 1.56 -16.52
N PHE A 106 4.26 1.20 -15.81
CA PHE A 106 5.13 0.10 -16.24
C PHE A 106 4.52 -1.31 -16.06
N ASP A 107 3.40 -1.45 -15.36
CA ASP A 107 2.65 -2.71 -15.22
C ASP A 107 1.31 -2.77 -15.97
N ARG A 108 0.50 -1.70 -16.04
CA ARG A 108 -0.86 -1.75 -16.64
C ARG A 108 -1.09 -0.83 -17.83
N PHE A 109 -0.50 0.36 -17.82
CA PHE A 109 -0.86 1.44 -18.74
C PHE A 109 0.26 1.83 -19.70
N TYR A 110 1.25 0.94 -19.90
CA TYR A 110 2.45 1.21 -20.70
C TYR A 110 2.12 1.63 -22.15
N GLU A 111 1.09 1.01 -22.73
CA GLU A 111 0.65 1.28 -24.10
C GLU A 111 0.01 2.68 -24.29
N LYS A 112 -0.19 3.45 -23.21
CA LYS A 112 -0.53 4.89 -23.28
C LYS A 112 0.68 5.78 -23.64
N GLY A 113 1.88 5.21 -23.71
CA GLY A 113 3.10 5.89 -24.12
C GLY A 113 3.71 6.80 -23.04
N LEU A 114 4.97 7.17 -23.26
CA LEU A 114 5.75 7.95 -22.30
C LEU A 114 5.21 9.38 -22.11
N GLU A 115 4.55 9.98 -23.10
CA GLU A 115 3.99 11.33 -22.96
C GLU A 115 2.79 11.37 -21.98
N TRP A 116 1.94 10.34 -21.99
CA TRP A 116 0.90 10.18 -20.97
C TRP A 116 1.51 10.06 -19.58
N TYR A 117 2.56 9.24 -19.43
CA TYR A 117 3.24 9.05 -18.15
C TYR A 117 3.90 10.34 -17.65
N ARG A 118 4.59 11.09 -18.53
CA ARG A 118 5.15 12.41 -18.19
C ARG A 118 4.07 13.38 -17.74
N ASN A 119 2.88 13.32 -18.35
CA ASN A 119 1.78 14.21 -18.00
C ASN A 119 1.14 13.92 -16.64
N LEU A 120 1.36 12.76 -16.03
CA LEU A 120 1.00 12.48 -14.63
C LEU A 120 1.96 13.13 -13.62
N MET A 121 3.15 13.55 -14.05
CA MET A 121 4.17 14.09 -13.16
C MET A 121 3.83 15.52 -12.72
N PRO A 122 4.16 15.92 -11.47
CA PRO A 122 4.09 17.31 -11.05
C PRO A 122 5.07 18.18 -11.87
N ARG A 123 4.82 19.49 -11.94
CA ARG A 123 5.86 20.44 -12.34
C ARG A 123 6.97 20.45 -11.28
N THR A 124 8.21 20.53 -11.74
CA THR A 124 9.44 20.62 -10.96
C THR A 124 10.24 21.85 -11.37
N LEU A 125 10.77 22.58 -10.38
CA LEU A 125 11.84 23.56 -10.59
C LEU A 125 13.17 22.85 -10.85
N GLU A 126 14.24 23.62 -11.06
CA GLU A 126 15.57 23.03 -11.18
C GLU A 126 16.11 22.54 -9.83
N GLY A 127 16.96 21.51 -9.83
CA GLY A 127 17.41 20.82 -8.62
C GLY A 127 16.38 19.86 -7.99
N GLN A 128 15.08 20.04 -8.25
CA GLN A 128 14.03 19.17 -7.71
C GLN A 128 13.98 17.79 -8.39
N ILE A 129 13.75 16.75 -7.57
CA ILE A 129 13.57 15.35 -8.00
C ILE A 129 12.07 15.05 -8.14
N THR A 130 11.68 14.56 -9.32
CA THR A 130 10.38 13.93 -9.56
C THR A 130 10.41 12.48 -9.08
N MET A 131 9.38 12.06 -8.35
CA MET A 131 9.21 10.68 -7.88
C MET A 131 7.79 10.12 -8.10
N GLU A 132 7.70 8.79 -8.20
CA GLU A 132 6.46 8.05 -8.04
C GLU A 132 6.66 6.80 -7.17
N LYS A 133 5.56 6.15 -6.81
CA LYS A 133 5.57 4.78 -6.27
C LYS A 133 4.50 3.96 -6.97
N THR A 134 4.84 2.72 -7.30
CA THR A 134 3.87 1.72 -7.76
C THR A 134 4.35 0.35 -7.27
N PRO A 135 3.85 -0.15 -6.11
CA PRO A 135 4.46 -1.28 -5.41
C PRO A 135 4.32 -2.66 -6.09
N SER A 136 3.63 -2.73 -7.23
CA SER A 136 3.55 -3.91 -8.09
C SER A 136 4.73 -4.01 -9.07
N TYR A 137 5.37 -2.90 -9.46
CA TYR A 137 6.46 -2.92 -10.45
C TYR A 137 7.56 -3.93 -10.08
N PHE A 138 7.92 -4.04 -8.79
CA PHE A 138 8.94 -4.98 -8.31
C PHE A 138 8.69 -6.44 -8.75
N ILE A 139 7.43 -6.88 -8.87
CA ILE A 139 7.07 -8.25 -9.30
C ILE A 139 6.61 -8.34 -10.76
N THR A 140 6.53 -7.22 -11.47
CA THR A 140 6.13 -7.20 -12.89
C THR A 140 7.33 -7.56 -13.75
N LYS A 141 7.24 -8.69 -14.47
CA LYS A 141 8.33 -9.27 -15.26
C LYS A 141 8.92 -8.28 -16.28
N GLU A 142 8.08 -7.45 -16.90
CA GLU A 142 8.43 -6.50 -17.95
C GLU A 142 8.92 -5.14 -17.43
N ALA A 143 8.64 -4.82 -16.15
CA ALA A 143 8.92 -3.49 -15.60
C ALA A 143 10.41 -3.10 -15.59
N PRO A 144 11.38 -3.98 -15.26
CA PRO A 144 12.81 -3.62 -15.33
C PRO A 144 13.23 -3.13 -16.73
N ARG A 145 12.83 -3.85 -17.78
CA ARG A 145 13.11 -3.48 -19.17
C ARG A 145 12.46 -2.14 -19.51
N ARG A 146 11.17 -1.98 -19.19
CA ARG A 146 10.41 -0.77 -19.51
C ARG A 146 10.95 0.48 -18.80
N VAL A 147 11.37 0.37 -17.53
CA VAL A 147 12.01 1.48 -16.79
C VAL A 147 13.39 1.79 -17.37
N PHE A 148 14.20 0.77 -17.67
CA PHE A 148 15.52 0.94 -18.29
C PHE A 148 15.46 1.62 -19.67
N SER A 149 14.45 1.29 -20.48
CA SER A 149 14.16 1.95 -21.76
C SER A 149 13.71 3.41 -21.61
N MET A 150 13.14 3.83 -20.47
CA MET A 150 12.90 5.24 -20.17
C MET A 150 14.18 5.95 -19.72
N SER A 151 14.92 5.36 -18.77
CA SER A 151 16.24 5.85 -18.37
C SER A 151 17.06 4.77 -17.66
N ARG A 152 18.27 4.53 -18.17
CA ARG A 152 19.31 3.68 -17.56
C ARG A 152 19.84 4.24 -16.23
N HIS A 153 19.54 5.51 -15.91
CA HIS A 153 20.03 6.21 -14.74
C HIS A 153 19.02 6.28 -13.58
N THR A 154 17.75 5.90 -13.79
CA THR A 154 16.72 5.94 -12.75
C THR A 154 17.15 5.19 -11.49
N ARG A 155 17.00 5.84 -10.34
CA ARG A 155 17.22 5.25 -9.01
C ARG A 155 15.98 4.48 -8.57
N LEU A 156 16.18 3.33 -7.94
CA LEU A 156 15.13 2.36 -7.62
C LEU A 156 15.10 2.12 -6.11
N ILE A 157 13.96 2.34 -5.47
CA ILE A 157 13.82 2.15 -4.03
C ILE A 157 12.86 0.99 -3.76
N VAL A 158 13.30 0.05 -2.92
CA VAL A 158 12.53 -1.10 -2.47
C VAL A 158 12.38 -1.02 -0.95
N VAL A 159 11.18 -0.68 -0.47
CA VAL A 159 10.83 -0.80 0.94
C VAL A 159 10.44 -2.26 1.20
N VAL A 160 11.36 -3.03 1.78
CA VAL A 160 11.17 -4.43 2.16
C VAL A 160 10.59 -4.54 3.57
N ARG A 161 10.28 -5.76 4.00
CA ARG A 161 9.64 -6.11 5.28
C ARG A 161 9.74 -7.63 5.46
N ASP A 162 9.70 -8.15 6.69
CA ASP A 162 9.52 -9.59 6.99
C ASP A 162 8.48 -10.20 6.01
N PRO A 163 8.87 -11.16 5.15
CA PRO A 163 7.98 -11.74 4.14
C PRO A 163 6.70 -12.37 4.69
N VAL A 164 6.73 -12.90 5.92
CA VAL A 164 5.59 -13.50 6.62
C VAL A 164 4.64 -12.40 7.08
N THR A 165 5.13 -11.41 7.83
CA THR A 165 4.24 -10.32 8.30
C THR A 165 3.75 -9.44 7.14
N ARG A 166 4.51 -9.35 6.04
CA ARG A 166 4.07 -8.76 4.77
C ARG A 166 2.95 -9.59 4.13
N ALA A 167 3.08 -10.92 4.08
CA ALA A 167 2.04 -11.81 3.53
C ALA A 167 0.73 -11.70 4.34
N VAL A 168 0.80 -11.77 5.67
CA VAL A 168 -0.35 -11.58 6.56
C VAL A 168 -0.98 -10.19 6.35
N SER A 169 -0.16 -9.13 6.21
CA SER A 169 -0.68 -7.78 5.94
C SER A 169 -1.35 -7.68 4.57
N ASP A 170 -0.92 -8.45 3.58
CA ASP A 170 -1.54 -8.48 2.25
C ASP A 170 -2.90 -9.18 2.30
N TYR A 171 -2.94 -10.38 2.87
CA TYR A 171 -4.17 -11.11 3.19
C TYR A 171 -5.19 -10.24 3.93
N THR A 172 -4.76 -9.56 5.01
CA THR A 172 -5.58 -8.63 5.80
C THR A 172 -6.20 -7.52 4.94
N GLN A 173 -5.50 -7.06 3.90
CA GLN A 173 -6.04 -6.05 2.99
C GLN A 173 -7.06 -6.63 2.00
N THR A 174 -6.84 -7.85 1.50
CA THR A 174 -7.82 -8.56 0.65
C THR A 174 -9.08 -8.92 1.44
N LEU A 175 -8.93 -9.46 2.65
CA LEU A 175 -10.04 -9.74 3.57
C LEU A 175 -10.88 -8.48 3.86
N SER A 176 -10.23 -7.32 4.07
CA SER A 176 -10.93 -6.02 4.23
C SER A 176 -11.64 -5.48 2.97
N LYS A 177 -11.62 -6.22 1.87
CA LYS A 177 -12.40 -5.97 0.63
C LYS A 177 -13.35 -7.13 0.27
N SER A 178 -13.12 -8.31 0.84
CA SER A 178 -13.78 -9.56 0.47
C SER A 178 -13.94 -10.41 1.73
N PRO A 179 -15.01 -10.19 2.53
CA PRO A 179 -15.15 -10.83 3.84
C PRO A 179 -15.23 -12.36 3.80
N GLY A 180 -15.75 -12.93 2.70
CA GLY A 180 -15.80 -14.39 2.46
C GLY A 180 -14.50 -14.99 1.90
N LEU A 181 -13.35 -14.34 2.06
CA LEU A 181 -12.05 -14.89 1.66
C LEU A 181 -11.70 -16.12 2.53
N PRO A 182 -11.22 -17.25 1.97
CA PRO A 182 -10.77 -18.40 2.76
C PRO A 182 -9.66 -18.04 3.74
N SER A 183 -9.48 -18.86 4.79
CA SER A 183 -8.47 -18.62 5.82
C SER A 183 -7.06 -18.42 5.24
N PHE A 184 -6.22 -17.68 5.95
CA PHE A 184 -4.82 -17.49 5.57
C PHE A 184 -4.09 -18.83 5.36
N GLN A 185 -4.36 -19.82 6.22
CA GLN A 185 -3.81 -21.17 6.12
C GLN A 185 -4.26 -21.88 4.83
N ASN A 186 -5.55 -21.82 4.49
CA ASN A 186 -6.11 -22.46 3.30
C ASN A 186 -5.62 -21.82 1.99
N LEU A 187 -5.05 -20.60 2.05
CA LEU A 187 -4.42 -19.93 0.92
C LEU A 187 -2.87 -20.04 0.92
N ALA A 188 -2.26 -20.26 2.09
CA ALA A 188 -0.81 -20.38 2.25
C ALA A 188 -0.29 -21.78 1.89
N PHE A 189 -1.09 -22.83 2.07
CA PHE A 189 -0.71 -24.21 1.77
C PHE A 189 -1.48 -24.77 0.57
N ARG A 190 -0.74 -25.39 -0.35
CA ARG A 190 -1.30 -26.22 -1.44
C ARG A 190 -1.80 -27.57 -0.93
N ASN A 191 -1.18 -28.07 0.14
CA ASN A 191 -1.61 -29.23 0.92
C ASN A 191 -1.21 -28.97 2.38
N ALA A 192 -2.20 -28.85 3.27
CA ALA A 192 -1.97 -28.49 4.67
C ALA A 192 -1.29 -29.64 5.46
N THR A 193 -1.67 -30.89 5.16
CA THR A 193 -1.15 -32.11 5.80
C THR A 193 0.35 -32.27 5.57
N THR A 194 0.82 -32.08 4.33
CA THR A 194 2.25 -32.13 3.99
C THR A 194 3.01 -30.83 4.27
N GLY A 195 2.30 -29.74 4.57
CA GLY A 195 2.90 -28.42 4.77
C GLY A 195 3.44 -27.76 3.50
N LEU A 196 3.09 -28.27 2.32
CA LEU A 196 3.54 -27.71 1.04
C LEU A 196 2.96 -26.31 0.81
N ILE A 197 3.81 -25.28 0.92
CA ILE A 197 3.45 -23.87 0.69
C ILE A 197 3.04 -23.62 -0.77
N ASP A 198 1.93 -22.91 -0.98
CA ASP A 198 1.53 -22.49 -2.33
C ASP A 198 2.30 -21.23 -2.78
N THR A 199 3.30 -21.45 -3.63
CA THR A 199 4.03 -20.36 -4.30
C THR A 199 3.26 -19.73 -5.47
N SER A 200 2.10 -20.28 -5.86
CA SER A 200 1.18 -19.68 -6.83
C SER A 200 0.35 -18.55 -6.20
N TRP A 201 0.09 -18.58 -4.89
CA TRP A 201 -0.62 -17.52 -4.20
C TRP A 201 0.19 -16.23 -4.15
N SER A 202 -0.40 -15.14 -4.61
CA SER A 202 0.31 -13.85 -4.76
C SER A 202 0.87 -13.31 -3.43
N ALA A 203 0.19 -13.54 -2.30
CA ALA A 203 0.64 -13.06 -1.01
C ALA A 203 1.90 -13.79 -0.51
N VAL A 204 2.15 -15.04 -0.94
CA VAL A 204 3.43 -15.74 -0.76
C VAL A 204 4.44 -15.29 -1.81
N ARG A 205 4.09 -15.36 -3.11
CA ARG A 205 5.03 -15.10 -4.22
C ARG A 205 5.75 -13.75 -4.12
N ILE A 206 5.09 -12.70 -3.64
CA ILE A 206 5.69 -11.36 -3.46
C ILE A 206 6.85 -11.37 -2.45
N GLY A 207 6.84 -12.27 -1.46
CA GLY A 207 7.85 -12.34 -0.40
C GLY A 207 9.20 -12.90 -0.82
N ILE A 208 9.29 -13.53 -1.99
CA ILE A 208 10.50 -14.18 -2.49
C ILE A 208 11.43 -13.11 -3.13
N TYR A 209 11.92 -12.16 -2.32
CA TYR A 209 12.53 -10.92 -2.83
C TYR A 209 13.76 -11.15 -3.72
N ALA A 210 14.62 -12.13 -3.39
CA ALA A 210 15.77 -12.51 -4.20
C ALA A 210 15.38 -12.81 -5.66
N LYS A 211 14.33 -13.62 -5.89
CA LYS A 211 13.85 -14.02 -7.23
C LYS A 211 13.35 -12.85 -8.06
N HIS A 212 12.75 -11.84 -7.42
CA HIS A 212 12.33 -10.62 -8.11
C HIS A 212 13.53 -9.72 -8.41
N LEU A 213 14.45 -9.57 -7.45
CA LEU A 213 15.68 -8.79 -7.63
C LEU A 213 16.56 -9.35 -8.76
N GLU A 214 16.65 -10.68 -8.94
CA GLU A 214 17.32 -11.31 -10.09
C GLU A 214 16.78 -10.83 -11.45
N ASN A 215 15.49 -10.51 -11.56
CA ASN A 215 14.91 -9.97 -12.80
C ASN A 215 15.25 -8.48 -13.00
N TRP A 216 15.44 -7.73 -11.91
CA TRP A 216 15.83 -6.32 -11.93
C TRP A 216 17.32 -6.12 -12.23
N LEU A 217 18.19 -6.96 -11.68
CA LEU A 217 19.64 -6.88 -11.86
C LEU A 217 20.12 -7.22 -13.29
N ARG A 218 19.25 -7.80 -14.13
CA ARG A 218 19.49 -7.98 -15.58
C ARG A 218 19.56 -6.66 -16.36
N TYR A 219 19.09 -5.56 -15.77
CA TYR A 219 18.99 -4.25 -16.42
C TYR A 219 19.70 -3.15 -15.63
N PHE A 220 19.62 -3.18 -14.30
CA PHE A 220 20.20 -2.14 -13.44
C PHE A 220 21.29 -2.73 -12.53
N PRO A 221 22.47 -2.09 -12.40
CA PRO A 221 23.49 -2.51 -11.43
C PRO A 221 23.01 -2.23 -10.00
N MET A 222 23.58 -2.95 -9.02
CA MET A 222 23.18 -2.85 -7.60
C MET A 222 23.23 -1.40 -7.07
N SER A 223 24.17 -0.57 -7.54
CA SER A 223 24.31 0.84 -7.18
C SER A 223 23.13 1.75 -7.60
N ARG A 224 22.18 1.24 -8.40
CA ARG A 224 20.91 1.93 -8.71
C ARG A 224 19.78 1.55 -7.75
N PHE A 225 20.02 0.69 -6.76
CA PHE A 225 19.03 0.26 -5.77
C PHE A 225 19.31 0.80 -4.37
N LEU A 226 18.24 1.13 -3.64
CA LEU A 226 18.25 1.25 -2.19
C LEU A 226 17.19 0.34 -1.58
N PHE A 227 17.59 -0.47 -0.61
CA PHE A 227 16.71 -1.32 0.17
C PHE A 227 16.48 -0.70 1.55
N VAL A 228 15.23 -0.30 1.79
CA VAL A 228 14.75 0.37 3.00
C VAL A 228 14.04 -0.66 3.87
N SER A 229 14.41 -0.75 5.15
CA SER A 229 13.73 -1.65 6.09
C SER A 229 12.37 -1.07 6.49
N GLY A 230 11.29 -1.79 6.20
CA GLY A 230 9.95 -1.43 6.64
C GLY A 230 9.78 -1.48 8.16
N GLU A 231 10.57 -2.31 8.84
CA GLU A 231 10.68 -2.36 10.30
C GLU A 231 11.35 -1.09 10.85
N ARG A 232 12.55 -0.74 10.37
CA ARG A 232 13.24 0.50 10.80
C ARG A 232 12.45 1.75 10.40
N LEU A 233 11.73 1.76 9.27
CA LEU A 233 10.85 2.88 8.89
C LEU A 233 9.68 3.11 9.88
N VAL A 234 9.41 2.17 10.79
CA VAL A 234 8.46 2.34 11.90
C VAL A 234 9.16 2.72 13.21
N THR A 235 10.31 2.12 13.54
CA THR A 235 11.01 2.35 14.82
C THR A 235 11.99 3.53 14.80
N ASP A 236 12.71 3.71 13.69
CA ASP A 236 13.65 4.79 13.40
C ASP A 236 13.38 5.37 11.98
N PRO A 237 12.27 6.11 11.79
CA PRO A 237 11.97 6.74 10.50
C PRO A 237 13.03 7.78 10.12
N ALA A 238 13.75 8.36 11.08
CA ALA A 238 14.75 9.40 10.81
C ALA A 238 16.03 8.81 10.20
N GLY A 239 16.57 7.72 10.73
CA GLY A 239 17.77 7.07 10.20
C GLY A 239 17.53 6.44 8.82
N GLU A 240 16.39 5.79 8.59
CA GLU A 240 16.02 5.33 7.24
C GLU A 240 15.86 6.51 6.26
N MET A 241 15.22 7.61 6.68
CA MET A 241 15.14 8.82 5.85
C MET A 241 16.51 9.44 5.56
N GLY A 242 17.47 9.35 6.48
CA GLY A 242 18.87 9.73 6.24
C GLY A 242 19.46 8.97 5.05
N ARG A 243 19.43 7.63 5.11
CA ARG A 243 19.92 6.73 4.03
C ARG A 243 19.26 7.04 2.67
N VAL A 244 17.95 7.35 2.68
CA VAL A 244 17.20 7.64 1.45
C VAL A 244 17.58 9.01 0.87
N GLN A 245 17.80 10.03 1.70
CA GLN A 245 18.25 11.35 1.23
C GLN A 245 19.64 11.26 0.58
N ASP A 246 20.60 10.57 1.22
CA ASP A 246 21.94 10.38 0.66
C ASP A 246 21.91 9.68 -0.71
N PHE A 247 21.16 8.58 -0.82
CA PHE A 247 21.01 7.81 -2.05
C PHE A 247 20.40 8.62 -3.20
N LEU A 248 19.49 9.54 -2.89
CA LEU A 248 18.90 10.47 -3.85
C LEU A 248 19.83 11.65 -4.19
N GLY A 249 20.93 11.86 -3.45
CA GLY A 249 21.78 13.04 -3.56
C GLY A 249 21.15 14.30 -2.97
N LEU A 250 20.25 14.15 -2.01
CA LEU A 250 19.56 15.23 -1.31
C LEU A 250 20.27 15.59 -0.01
N LYS A 251 20.12 16.85 0.43
CA LYS A 251 20.53 17.26 1.76
C LYS A 251 19.70 16.50 2.81
N ARG A 252 20.32 16.13 3.94
CA ARG A 252 19.59 15.53 5.09
C ARG A 252 18.76 16.59 5.82
N VAL A 253 17.59 16.95 5.27
CA VAL A 253 16.63 17.91 5.86
C VAL A 253 15.61 17.20 6.74
N VAL A 254 15.12 16.03 6.32
CA VAL A 254 14.12 15.24 7.06
C VAL A 254 14.80 14.47 8.18
N THR A 255 14.77 15.03 9.39
CA THR A 255 15.26 14.44 10.65
C THR A 255 14.14 14.04 11.61
N ASP A 256 14.50 13.41 12.74
CA ASP A 256 13.72 13.20 13.97
C ASP A 256 12.63 14.25 14.27
N LYS A 257 12.97 15.54 14.13
CA LYS A 257 12.10 16.68 14.47
C LYS A 257 10.78 16.67 13.70
N HIS A 258 10.74 16.03 12.52
CA HIS A 258 9.56 15.92 11.67
C HIS A 258 8.58 14.82 12.12
N PHE A 259 9.01 13.89 12.98
CA PHE A 259 8.24 12.71 13.37
C PHE A 259 7.71 12.80 14.80
N TYR A 260 6.59 12.16 15.08
CA TYR A 260 6.14 11.82 16.43
C TYR A 260 5.51 10.43 16.42
N PHE A 261 5.67 9.65 17.49
CA PHE A 261 5.02 8.35 17.59
C PHE A 261 3.60 8.52 18.12
N ASN A 262 2.61 7.94 17.43
CA ASN A 262 1.24 7.91 17.92
C ASN A 262 0.97 6.54 18.56
N GLN A 263 0.95 6.50 19.90
CA GLN A 263 0.77 5.27 20.69
C GLN A 263 -0.54 4.55 20.32
N THR A 264 -1.68 5.26 20.28
CA THR A 264 -3.00 4.72 19.91
C THR A 264 -3.03 4.09 18.51
N LYS A 265 -2.18 4.58 17.59
CA LYS A 265 -2.04 4.03 16.24
C LYS A 265 -0.99 2.92 16.16
N GLY A 266 0.05 2.94 17.00
CA GLY A 266 1.21 2.06 16.92
C GLY A 266 2.18 2.39 15.77
N PHE A 267 2.19 3.63 15.27
CA PHE A 267 3.03 4.04 14.12
C PHE A 267 3.53 5.49 14.24
N PRO A 268 4.68 5.82 13.62
CA PRO A 268 5.12 7.21 13.46
C PRO A 268 4.20 8.00 12.54
N CYS A 269 4.06 9.29 12.85
CA CYS A 269 3.24 10.27 12.16
C CYS A 269 4.03 11.57 11.97
N LEU A 270 3.59 12.45 11.06
CA LEU A 270 4.30 13.66 10.70
C LEU A 270 3.82 14.86 11.54
N LYS A 271 4.74 15.56 12.21
CA LYS A 271 4.43 16.78 12.97
C LYS A 271 3.92 17.92 12.07
N LYS A 272 4.52 18.06 10.88
CA LYS A 272 4.12 18.98 9.80
C LYS A 272 4.32 18.28 8.45
N PRO A 273 3.27 17.83 7.76
CA PRO A 273 3.37 17.25 6.42
C PRO A 273 3.46 18.35 5.34
N GLU A 274 3.78 17.96 4.10
CA GLU A 274 3.70 18.85 2.94
C GLU A 274 2.34 19.58 2.87
N GLY A 275 2.37 20.91 2.74
CA GLY A 275 1.17 21.74 2.58
C GLY A 275 0.24 21.81 3.79
N SER A 276 0.67 21.45 5.01
CA SER A 276 -0.15 21.66 6.20
C SER A 276 0.63 21.94 7.48
N SER A 277 0.12 22.87 8.29
CA SER A 277 0.65 23.22 9.61
C SER A 277 0.27 22.22 10.71
N ARG A 278 -0.72 21.34 10.47
CA ARG A 278 -1.26 20.40 11.47
C ARG A 278 -0.62 19.01 11.37
N PRO A 279 -0.38 18.31 12.50
CA PRO A 279 0.11 16.93 12.49
C PRO A 279 -0.77 15.97 11.69
N ARG A 280 -0.16 15.02 10.99
CA ARG A 280 -0.84 14.04 10.14
C ARG A 280 -0.29 12.63 10.32
N CYS A 281 -1.14 11.73 10.80
CA CYS A 281 -0.94 10.29 10.71
C CYS A 281 -1.42 9.75 9.35
N LEU A 282 -0.87 8.60 8.94
CA LEU A 282 -1.43 7.83 7.82
C LEU A 282 -2.84 7.34 8.17
N GLY A 283 -3.78 7.45 7.22
CA GLY A 283 -5.20 7.12 7.43
C GLY A 283 -5.48 5.65 7.77
N LYS A 284 -6.75 5.35 8.12
CA LYS A 284 -7.22 4.02 8.61
C LYS A 284 -6.82 2.82 7.73
N SER A 285 -6.54 3.02 6.44
CA SER A 285 -6.08 1.98 5.51
C SER A 285 -4.59 1.60 5.65
N LYS A 286 -3.85 2.17 6.61
CA LYS A 286 -2.43 1.92 6.92
C LYS A 286 -2.28 1.63 8.42
N GLY A 287 -1.67 0.50 8.77
CA GLY A 287 -1.74 -0.05 10.13
C GLY A 287 -3.12 -0.62 10.43
N ARG A 288 -3.54 -1.66 9.69
CA ARG A 288 -4.70 -2.49 10.07
C ARG A 288 -4.26 -3.46 11.18
N PRO A 289 -5.12 -3.81 12.15
CA PRO A 289 -4.91 -5.02 12.94
C PRO A 289 -4.82 -6.23 12.01
N HIS A 290 -3.93 -7.16 12.29
CA HIS A 290 -3.84 -8.43 11.58
C HIS A 290 -4.75 -9.46 12.28
N PRO A 291 -5.36 -10.40 11.54
CA PRO A 291 -6.06 -11.53 12.14
C PRO A 291 -5.06 -12.46 12.83
N GLN A 292 -5.50 -13.18 13.87
CA GLN A 292 -4.68 -14.21 14.50
C GLN A 292 -4.46 -15.37 13.52
N ILE A 293 -3.19 -15.74 13.33
CA ILE A 293 -2.75 -16.85 12.48
C ILE A 293 -2.06 -17.87 13.39
N PRO A 294 -2.34 -19.19 13.29
CA PRO A 294 -1.69 -20.19 14.14
C PRO A 294 -0.16 -20.14 14.03
N SER A 295 0.53 -20.23 15.16
CA SER A 295 2.00 -20.09 15.23
C SER A 295 2.75 -21.05 14.31
N GLU A 296 2.26 -22.29 14.18
CA GLU A 296 2.82 -23.29 13.26
C GLU A 296 2.79 -22.83 11.79
N VAL A 297 1.70 -22.17 11.36
CA VAL A 297 1.55 -21.64 10.00
C VAL A 297 2.56 -20.51 9.74
N LEU A 298 2.84 -19.70 10.77
CA LEU A 298 3.85 -18.64 10.70
C LEU A 298 5.28 -19.21 10.70
N LEU A 299 5.54 -20.26 11.48
CA LEU A 299 6.83 -20.96 11.53
C LEU A 299 7.14 -21.66 10.19
N ARG A 300 6.22 -22.49 9.68
CA ARG A 300 6.36 -23.14 8.35
C ARG A 300 6.62 -22.13 7.23
N LEU A 301 6.02 -20.92 7.31
CA LEU A 301 6.33 -19.83 6.38
C LEU A 301 7.71 -19.20 6.61
N ARG A 302 8.16 -18.99 7.85
CA ARG A 302 9.53 -18.53 8.13
C ARG A 302 10.57 -19.51 7.58
N ASP A 303 10.39 -20.80 7.84
CA ASP A 303 11.29 -21.84 7.34
C ASP A 303 11.32 -21.89 5.80
N PHE A 304 10.16 -21.72 5.14
CA PHE A 304 10.08 -21.57 3.69
C PHE A 304 10.82 -20.31 3.16
N TYR A 305 10.72 -19.17 3.83
CA TYR A 305 11.36 -17.94 3.37
C TYR A 305 12.86 -17.88 3.68
N ARG A 306 13.34 -18.50 4.76
CA ARG A 306 14.74 -18.44 5.23
C ARG A 306 15.80 -18.57 4.13
N PRO A 307 15.80 -19.60 3.25
CA PRO A 307 16.80 -19.70 2.18
C PRO A 307 16.73 -18.55 1.16
N PHE A 308 15.55 -17.99 0.91
CA PHE A 308 15.38 -16.84 0.03
C PHE A 308 15.77 -15.51 0.71
N ASN A 309 15.60 -15.41 2.03
CA ASN A 309 16.02 -14.27 2.84
C ASN A 309 17.55 -14.20 2.92
N LEU A 310 18.22 -15.29 3.30
CA LEU A 310 19.68 -15.36 3.35
C LEU A 310 20.32 -15.02 2.00
N LYS A 311 19.76 -15.54 0.89
CA LYS A 311 20.18 -15.16 -0.46
C LYS A 311 19.92 -13.68 -0.75
N PHE A 312 18.79 -13.12 -0.31
CA PHE A 312 18.50 -11.70 -0.47
C PHE A 312 19.50 -10.83 0.31
N TYR A 313 19.84 -11.18 1.55
CA TYR A 313 20.83 -10.46 2.36
C TYR A 313 22.22 -10.47 1.72
N GLN A 314 22.63 -11.62 1.18
CA GLN A 314 23.87 -11.75 0.41
C GLN A 314 23.85 -10.87 -0.86
N MET A 315 22.73 -10.84 -1.58
CA MET A 315 22.56 -9.99 -2.76
C MET A 315 22.59 -8.50 -2.42
N THR A 316 22.01 -8.07 -1.31
CA THR A 316 21.93 -6.64 -0.93
C THR A 316 23.07 -6.15 -0.03
N GLY A 317 23.96 -7.03 0.43
CA GLY A 317 25.01 -6.71 1.40
C GLY A 317 24.46 -6.26 2.76
N HIS A 318 23.28 -6.72 3.16
CA HIS A 318 22.58 -6.25 4.35
C HIS A 318 21.59 -7.30 4.88
N ASP A 319 21.77 -7.71 6.14
CA ASP A 319 20.78 -8.50 6.89
C ASP A 319 19.66 -7.58 7.41
N PHE A 320 18.40 -7.98 7.24
CA PHE A 320 17.23 -7.25 7.74
C PHE A 320 16.65 -7.84 9.02
N GLY A 321 17.23 -8.92 9.55
CA GLY A 321 16.91 -9.50 10.86
C GLY A 321 15.65 -10.38 10.91
N TRP A 322 15.09 -10.79 9.78
CA TRP A 322 13.80 -11.52 9.76
C TRP A 322 13.90 -13.01 10.16
N ASP A 323 15.12 -13.58 10.15
CA ASP A 323 15.36 -15.02 10.33
C ASP A 323 16.01 -15.40 11.66
N GLN A 324 16.38 -14.40 12.47
CA GLN A 324 16.83 -14.62 13.83
C GLN A 324 15.66 -15.17 14.65
N MET A 325 15.84 -16.35 15.26
CA MET A 325 14.84 -16.87 16.20
C MET A 325 14.77 -15.93 17.41
N ALA A 326 13.57 -15.73 17.95
CA ALA A 326 13.37 -15.05 19.22
C ALA A 326 13.83 -15.96 20.37
N THR A 327 15.15 -16.04 20.58
CA THR A 327 15.70 -16.48 21.86
C THR A 327 15.21 -15.54 22.95
N HIS A 328 14.89 -16.12 24.12
CA HIS A 328 14.27 -15.48 25.29
C HIS A 328 12.78 -15.09 25.14
N GLN A 329 11.91 -15.99 25.60
CA GLN A 329 11.05 -15.68 26.75
C GLN A 329 10.73 -16.97 27.53
N SER A 330 11.69 -17.37 28.37
CA SER A 330 11.59 -18.49 29.31
C SER A 330 12.59 -18.27 30.46
N SER A 331 12.39 -17.19 31.21
CA SER A 331 13.09 -16.77 32.43
C SER A 331 12.16 -15.88 33.23
#